data_AF-F3KHC8-F1
#
_entry.id   AF-F3KHC8-F1
#
_cell.length_a   1.000
_cell.length_b   1.000
_cell.length_c   1.000
_cell.angle_alpha   90.00
_cell.angle_beta   90.00
_cell.angle_gamma   90.00
#
_symmetry.space_group_name_H-M   'P 1'
#
loop_
_entity.id
_entity.type
_entity.pdbx_description
1 polymer ?
#
loop_
_entity_poly.entity_id
_entity_poly.type
_entity_poly.pdbx_seq_one_letter_code
_entity_poly.pdbx_strand_id
1 'polypeptide(L)'
;MEPALGEQGALELHKKLVRHTWQTLHRADVATVQLWVDSAAERDFFSTLAPVVETLHQQQGADLGQRMAHAIAQTLARFEQVILVGSDCPALDEDYLSQAINALESEDVVLGPASDGGYVLIGMRRLHTEIFRNINWGSDQVLMQTRIRLDQSGCQWHELPERWDVDRPEDLPKLAGVILIDG
;
A
#
# COMPACT_ATOMS: atom_id res chain seq x y z
N MET A 1 15.55 5.44 6.59
CA MET A 1 15.16 5.89 7.94
C MET A 1 16.25 5.73 9.02
N GLU A 2 16.90 4.56 9.11
CA GLU A 2 17.90 4.23 10.16
C GLU A 2 19.02 5.28 10.40
N PRO A 3 19.61 5.94 9.37
CA PRO A 3 20.66 6.93 9.62
C PRO A 3 20.22 8.14 10.46
N ALA A 4 18.91 8.42 10.50
CA ALA A 4 18.35 9.56 11.23
C ALA A 4 17.76 9.19 12.59
N LEU A 5 17.16 7.99 12.73
CA LEU A 5 16.42 7.58 13.93
C LEU A 5 17.05 6.38 14.67
N GLY A 6 18.10 5.77 14.10
CA GLY A 6 18.57 4.46 14.53
C GLY A 6 17.57 3.34 14.21
N GLU A 7 17.97 2.09 14.46
CA GLU A 7 17.13 0.91 14.21
C GLU A 7 15.84 0.94 15.03
N GLN A 8 15.95 1.19 16.34
CA GLN A 8 14.80 1.24 17.24
C GLN A 8 13.83 2.37 16.86
N GLY A 9 14.34 3.56 16.53
CA GLY A 9 13.49 4.69 16.15
C GLY A 9 12.81 4.48 14.80
N ALA A 10 13.51 3.86 13.83
CA ALA A 10 12.91 3.46 12.57
C ALA A 10 11.78 2.42 12.76
N LEU A 11 11.98 1.44 13.63
CA LEU A 11 10.96 0.44 13.96
C LEU A 11 9.73 1.06 14.63
N GLU A 12 9.92 1.94 15.62
CA GLU A 12 8.80 2.61 16.29
C GLU A 12 8.03 3.54 15.35
N LEU A 13 8.73 4.23 14.44
CA LEU A 13 8.09 4.99 13.38
C LEU A 13 7.27 4.09 12.46
N HIS A 14 7.82 2.97 11.99
CA HIS A 14 7.09 2.03 11.15
C HIS A 14 5.82 1.51 11.85
N LYS A 15 5.90 1.14 13.14
CA LYS A 15 4.73 0.76 13.94
C LYS A 15 3.68 1.87 14.04
N LYS A 16 4.10 3.13 14.15
CA LYS A 16 3.19 4.29 14.14
C LYS A 16 2.49 4.45 12.79
N LEU A 17 3.22 4.31 11.68
CA LEU A 17 2.67 4.38 10.32
C LEU A 17 1.66 3.25 10.08
N VAL A 18 2.02 2.00 10.39
CA VAL A 18 1.10 0.85 10.28
C VAL A 18 -0.18 1.08 11.08
N ARG A 19 -0.06 1.55 12.34
CA ARG A 19 -1.23 1.84 13.18
C ARG A 19 -2.10 2.94 12.59
N HIS A 20 -1.48 4.00 12.07
CA HIS A 20 -2.18 5.11 11.44
C HIS A 20 -2.95 4.63 10.21
N THR A 21 -2.29 3.95 9.27
CA THR A 21 -2.94 3.40 8.07
C THR A 21 -4.08 2.45 8.44
N TRP A 22 -3.86 1.55 9.40
CA TRP A 22 -4.91 0.64 9.87
C TRP A 22 -6.14 1.38 10.42
N GLN A 23 -5.93 2.41 11.25
CA GLN A 23 -7.01 3.23 11.79
C GLN A 23 -7.72 4.05 10.71
N THR A 24 -6.98 4.59 9.75
CA THR A 24 -7.54 5.36 8.62
C THR A 24 -8.44 4.48 7.76
N LEU A 25 -7.98 3.28 7.40
CA LEU A 25 -8.78 2.33 6.61
C LEU A 25 -10.08 1.94 7.31
N HIS A 26 -10.04 1.69 8.62
CA HIS A 26 -11.24 1.34 9.40
C HIS A 26 -12.16 2.53 9.68
N ARG A 27 -11.61 3.75 9.78
CA ARG A 27 -12.42 4.95 9.94
C ARG A 27 -13.17 5.31 8.66
N ALA A 28 -12.54 5.11 7.51
CA ALA A 28 -13.17 5.32 6.20
C ALA A 28 -14.39 4.40 6.02
N ASP A 29 -14.34 3.17 6.56
CA ASP A 29 -15.45 2.21 6.55
C ASP A 29 -16.07 1.96 5.15
N VAL A 30 -15.22 2.00 4.13
CA VAL A 30 -15.63 1.86 2.72
C VAL A 30 -15.49 0.43 2.18
N ALA A 31 -14.73 -0.44 2.86
CA ALA A 31 -14.45 -1.80 2.43
C ALA A 31 -13.99 -2.71 3.58
N THR A 32 -14.09 -4.03 3.36
CA THR A 32 -13.45 -5.02 4.25
C THR A 32 -11.93 -4.89 4.18
N VAL A 33 -11.29 -4.70 5.33
CA VAL A 33 -9.83 -4.53 5.44
C VAL A 33 -9.15 -5.86 5.78
N GLN A 34 -8.05 -6.18 5.08
CA GLN A 34 -7.19 -7.32 5.36
C GLN A 34 -5.75 -6.86 5.63
N LEU A 35 -5.05 -7.54 6.53
CA LEU A 35 -3.64 -7.27 6.80
C LEU A 35 -2.74 -8.38 6.24
N TRP A 36 -1.85 -8.02 5.32
CA TRP A 36 -0.92 -8.92 4.65
C TRP A 36 0.53 -8.59 5.04
N VAL A 37 1.21 -9.54 5.69
CA VAL A 37 2.56 -9.36 6.26
C VAL A 37 3.56 -10.31 5.62
N ASP A 38 4.81 -9.88 5.45
CA ASP A 38 5.88 -10.71 4.88
C ASP A 38 6.34 -11.83 5.84
N SER A 39 6.31 -11.53 7.13
CA SER A 39 6.65 -12.42 8.22
C SER A 39 5.64 -12.33 9.34
N ALA A 40 5.32 -13.48 9.94
CA ALA A 40 4.49 -13.55 11.11
C ALA A 40 5.30 -13.48 12.43
N ALA A 41 6.57 -13.07 12.38
CA ALA A 41 7.42 -12.93 13.56
C ALA A 41 6.89 -11.84 14.53
N GLU A 42 6.26 -10.79 14.01
CA GLU A 42 5.78 -9.62 14.77
C GLU A 42 4.28 -9.71 15.13
N ARG A 43 3.74 -10.93 15.32
CA ARG A 43 2.32 -11.14 15.69
C ARG A 43 1.90 -10.34 16.92
N ASP A 44 2.80 -10.16 17.89
CA ASP A 44 2.54 -9.42 19.11
C ASP A 44 2.17 -7.96 18.80
N PHE A 45 2.91 -7.29 17.91
CA PHE A 45 2.60 -5.92 17.50
C PHE A 45 1.24 -5.83 16.81
N PHE A 46 0.97 -6.70 15.83
CA PHE A 46 -0.29 -6.67 15.09
C PHE A 46 -1.51 -6.95 15.96
N SER A 47 -1.36 -7.74 17.03
CA SER A 47 -2.43 -7.96 18.02
C SER A 47 -2.79 -6.71 18.83
N THR A 48 -1.92 -5.69 18.85
CA THR A 48 -2.18 -4.40 19.53
C THR A 48 -2.94 -3.39 18.67
N LEU A 49 -3.17 -3.70 17.39
CA LEU A 49 -3.90 -2.80 16.49
C LEU A 49 -5.38 -2.74 16.88
N ALA A 50 -5.97 -1.57 16.64
CA ALA A 50 -7.38 -1.30 16.88
C ALA A 50 -8.00 -0.70 15.59
N PRO A 51 -9.09 -1.28 15.04
CA PRO A 51 -9.77 -2.52 15.47
C PRO A 51 -8.86 -3.77 15.48
N VAL A 52 -9.23 -4.80 16.25
CA VAL A 52 -8.39 -6.00 16.41
C VAL A 52 -8.25 -6.73 15.06
N VAL A 53 -7.03 -7.13 14.74
CA VAL A 53 -6.75 -7.96 13.57
C VAL A 53 -7.18 -9.40 13.85
N GLU A 54 -8.33 -9.82 13.30
CA GLU A 54 -8.82 -11.19 13.49
C GLU A 54 -7.99 -12.22 12.70
N THR A 55 -7.52 -11.86 11.50
CA THR A 55 -6.76 -12.75 10.62
C THR A 55 -5.58 -12.00 10.01
N LEU A 56 -4.38 -12.57 10.21
CA LEU A 56 -3.16 -12.15 9.52
C LEU A 56 -2.92 -13.03 8.30
N HIS A 57 -2.79 -12.40 7.14
CA HIS A 57 -2.45 -13.07 5.90
C HIS A 57 -0.95 -12.97 5.65
N GLN A 58 -0.34 -14.06 5.18
CA GLN A 58 1.09 -14.06 4.84
C GLN A 58 1.27 -13.76 3.35
N GLN A 59 2.14 -12.80 3.04
CA GLN A 59 2.55 -12.52 1.66
C GLN A 59 3.34 -13.71 1.09
N GLN A 60 3.09 -14.06 -0.18
CA GLN A 60 3.76 -15.19 -0.83
C GLN A 60 4.27 -14.78 -2.22
N GLY A 61 5.56 -14.96 -2.48
CA GLY A 61 6.19 -14.61 -3.74
C GLY A 61 7.69 -14.36 -3.56
N ALA A 62 8.46 -14.59 -4.62
CA ALA A 62 9.91 -14.38 -4.62
C ALA A 62 10.31 -12.90 -4.61
N ASP A 63 9.45 -12.04 -5.16
CA ASP A 63 9.62 -10.59 -5.21
C ASP A 63 8.32 -9.86 -4.78
N LEU A 64 8.37 -8.54 -4.64
CA LEU A 64 7.23 -7.72 -4.21
C LEU A 64 6.05 -7.84 -5.16
N GLY A 65 6.29 -7.85 -6.48
CA GLY A 65 5.24 -8.01 -7.49
C GLY A 65 4.49 -9.32 -7.37
N GLN A 66 5.19 -10.42 -7.14
CA GLN A 66 4.58 -11.74 -6.90
C GLN A 66 3.77 -11.77 -5.62
N ARG A 67 4.26 -11.12 -4.55
CA ARG A 67 3.53 -11.00 -3.27
C ARG A 67 2.24 -10.23 -3.42
N MET A 68 2.26 -9.10 -4.12
CA MET A 68 1.06 -8.31 -4.43
C MET A 68 0.10 -9.09 -5.32
N ALA A 69 0.59 -9.72 -6.39
CA ALA A 69 -0.23 -10.54 -7.28
C ALA A 69 -0.90 -11.70 -6.54
N HIS A 70 -0.20 -12.35 -5.60
CA HIS A 70 -0.77 -13.40 -4.76
C HIS A 70 -1.88 -12.86 -3.85
N ALA A 71 -1.64 -11.74 -3.14
CA ALA A 71 -2.65 -11.13 -2.28
C ALA A 71 -3.90 -10.73 -3.08
N ILE A 72 -3.72 -10.08 -4.23
CA ILE A 72 -4.79 -9.69 -5.15
C ILE A 72 -5.57 -10.93 -5.63
N ALA A 73 -4.89 -12.00 -6.04
CA ALA A 73 -5.54 -13.23 -6.50
C ALA A 73 -6.40 -13.88 -5.41
N GLN A 74 -5.89 -13.95 -4.17
CA GLN A 74 -6.61 -14.53 -3.03
C GLN A 74 -7.84 -13.69 -2.65
N THR A 75 -7.72 -12.36 -2.70
CA THR A 75 -8.82 -11.46 -2.39
C THR A 75 -9.89 -11.49 -3.48
N LEU A 76 -9.50 -11.42 -4.76
CA LEU A 76 -10.45 -11.49 -5.89
C LEU A 76 -11.17 -12.84 -6.04
N ALA A 77 -10.70 -13.90 -5.37
CA ALA A 77 -11.46 -15.15 -5.27
C ALA A 77 -12.73 -15.03 -4.40
N ARG A 78 -12.84 -13.97 -3.60
CA ARG A 78 -13.93 -13.75 -2.62
C ARG A 78 -14.62 -12.40 -2.77
N PHE A 79 -14.02 -11.46 -3.50
CA PHE A 79 -14.49 -10.10 -3.69
C PHE A 79 -14.40 -9.71 -5.17
N GLU A 80 -15.25 -8.78 -5.60
CA GLU A 80 -15.29 -8.32 -7.00
C GLU A 80 -14.18 -7.32 -7.35
N GLN A 81 -13.66 -6.65 -6.32
CA GLN A 81 -12.66 -5.60 -6.41
C GLN A 81 -11.70 -5.72 -5.23
N VAL A 82 -10.46 -5.31 -5.42
CA VAL A 82 -9.46 -5.21 -4.36
C VAL A 82 -8.68 -3.91 -4.52
N ILE A 83 -8.36 -3.28 -3.39
CA ILE A 83 -7.42 -2.18 -3.30
C ILE A 83 -6.30 -2.63 -2.38
N LEU A 84 -5.06 -2.53 -2.85
CA LEU A 84 -3.85 -2.76 -2.08
C LEU A 84 -3.20 -1.41 -1.80
N VAL A 85 -2.90 -1.15 -0.53
CA VAL A 85 -2.19 0.06 -0.08
C VAL A 85 -0.95 -0.30 0.74
N GLY A 86 0.08 0.54 0.66
CA GLY A 86 1.24 0.51 1.56
C GLY A 86 0.88 0.97 2.97
N SER A 87 1.68 0.56 3.96
CA SER A 87 1.49 0.95 5.36
C SER A 87 2.24 2.22 5.77
N ASP A 88 2.91 2.86 4.83
CA ASP A 88 3.87 3.96 4.94
C ASP A 88 3.37 5.27 4.32
N CYS A 89 2.14 5.29 3.79
CA CYS A 89 1.50 6.48 3.24
C CYS A 89 0.54 7.13 4.27
N PRO A 90 1.01 8.11 5.08
CA PRO A 90 0.15 8.85 6.00
C PRO A 90 -0.79 9.84 5.27
N ALA A 91 -0.55 10.08 3.98
CA ALA A 91 -1.39 10.94 3.14
C ALA A 91 -2.66 10.25 2.61
N LEU A 92 -2.86 8.97 2.95
CA LEU A 92 -4.07 8.24 2.63
C LEU A 92 -5.24 8.77 3.45
N ASP A 93 -6.38 9.03 2.81
CA ASP A 93 -7.61 9.47 3.43
C ASP A 93 -8.85 8.78 2.81
N GLU A 94 -10.01 9.00 3.43
CA GLU A 94 -11.29 8.43 3.00
C GLU A 94 -11.67 8.85 1.58
N ASP A 95 -11.40 10.10 1.22
CA ASP A 95 -11.70 10.64 -0.12
C ASP A 95 -10.86 9.94 -1.18
N TYR A 96 -9.57 9.72 -0.94
CA TYR A 96 -8.68 9.03 -1.86
C TYR A 96 -9.08 7.55 -2.06
N LEU A 97 -9.48 6.88 -0.99
CA LEU A 97 -10.00 5.51 -1.07
C LEU A 97 -11.31 5.46 -1.87
N SER A 98 -12.20 6.42 -1.64
CA SER A 98 -13.47 6.53 -2.38
C SER A 98 -13.23 6.80 -3.86
N GLN A 99 -12.28 7.67 -4.22
CA GLN A 99 -11.88 7.89 -5.61
C GLN A 99 -11.39 6.60 -6.27
N ALA A 100 -10.57 5.81 -5.56
CA ALA A 100 -10.09 4.53 -6.07
C ALA A 100 -11.23 3.53 -6.32
N ILE A 101 -12.17 3.41 -5.38
CA ILE A 101 -13.35 2.54 -5.51
C ILE A 101 -14.21 2.98 -6.70
N ASN A 102 -14.51 4.28 -6.79
CA ASN A 102 -15.33 4.83 -7.87
C ASN A 102 -14.68 4.64 -9.24
N ALA A 103 -13.36 4.82 -9.35
CA ALA A 103 -12.65 4.57 -10.60
C ALA A 103 -12.73 3.08 -11.02
N LEU A 104 -12.70 2.14 -10.06
CA LEU A 104 -12.89 0.72 -10.35
C LEU A 104 -14.32 0.36 -10.80
N GLU A 105 -15.29 1.28 -10.81
CA GLU A 105 -16.60 1.04 -11.42
C GLU A 105 -16.52 0.93 -12.95
N SER A 106 -15.60 1.65 -13.59
CA SER A 106 -15.40 1.66 -15.04
C SER A 106 -14.03 1.16 -15.51
N GLU A 107 -13.03 1.15 -14.63
CA GLU A 107 -11.64 0.81 -14.97
C GLU A 107 -11.26 -0.58 -14.48
N ASP A 108 -10.38 -1.28 -15.19
CA ASP A 108 -9.86 -2.59 -14.77
C ASP A 108 -8.83 -2.46 -13.65
N VAL A 109 -8.01 -1.40 -13.72
CA VAL A 109 -6.92 -1.10 -12.79
C VAL A 109 -6.92 0.38 -12.37
N VAL A 110 -6.65 0.64 -11.10
CA VAL A 110 -6.41 1.99 -10.59
C VAL A 110 -5.02 2.06 -9.98
N LEU A 111 -4.26 3.11 -10.28
CA LEU A 111 -2.90 3.32 -9.78
C LEU A 111 -2.83 4.64 -9.01
N GLY A 112 -2.28 4.61 -7.80
CA GLY A 112 -2.04 5.79 -6.97
C GLY A 112 -0.56 6.08 -6.83
N PRO A 113 0.02 7.02 -7.60
CA PRO A 113 1.45 7.32 -7.61
C PRO A 113 1.98 7.76 -6.24
N ALA A 114 3.23 7.38 -5.96
CA ALA A 114 4.03 7.89 -4.86
C ALA A 114 5.10 8.86 -5.39
N SER A 115 5.43 9.89 -4.60
CA SER A 115 6.44 10.91 -4.99
C SER A 115 7.87 10.36 -5.13
N ASP A 116 8.15 9.15 -4.62
CA ASP A 116 9.47 8.51 -4.61
C ASP A 116 9.77 7.69 -5.89
N GLY A 117 8.78 7.57 -6.79
CA GLY A 117 8.85 6.76 -8.01
C GLY A 117 8.20 5.37 -7.88
N GLY A 118 7.53 5.08 -6.77
CA GLY A 118 6.66 3.92 -6.55
C GLY A 118 5.17 4.26 -6.67
N TYR A 119 4.35 3.53 -5.93
CA TYR A 119 2.91 3.80 -5.79
C TYR A 119 2.41 3.41 -4.40
N VAL A 120 1.56 4.25 -3.83
CA VAL A 120 0.95 4.02 -2.51
C VAL A 120 -0.30 3.14 -2.59
N LEU A 121 -0.90 3.03 -3.78
CA LEU A 121 -2.15 2.33 -4.01
C LEU A 121 -2.15 1.64 -5.38
N ILE A 122 -2.63 0.40 -5.40
CA ILE A 122 -3.05 -0.26 -6.64
C ILE A 122 -4.38 -1.00 -6.43
N GLY A 123 -5.36 -0.70 -7.27
CA GLY A 123 -6.69 -1.31 -7.25
C GLY A 123 -6.94 -2.13 -8.50
N MET A 124 -7.68 -3.23 -8.38
CA MET A 124 -8.01 -4.11 -9.51
C MET A 124 -9.38 -4.76 -9.36
N ARG A 125 -10.06 -4.98 -10.49
CA ARG A 125 -11.24 -5.86 -10.58
C ARG A 125 -10.89 -7.28 -11.01
N ARG A 126 -9.77 -7.42 -11.72
CA ARG A 126 -9.24 -8.67 -12.27
C ARG A 126 -7.73 -8.66 -12.14
N LEU A 127 -7.15 -9.81 -11.90
CA LEU A 127 -5.70 -9.91 -11.77
C LEU A 127 -5.01 -9.78 -13.14
N HIS A 128 -4.26 -8.70 -13.30
CA HIS A 128 -3.42 -8.41 -14.45
C HIS A 128 -1.95 -8.73 -14.12
N THR A 129 -1.57 -10.02 -14.07
CA THR A 129 -0.22 -10.41 -13.56
C THR A 129 0.95 -9.80 -14.34
N GLU A 130 0.75 -9.47 -15.61
CA GLU A 130 1.71 -8.87 -16.53
C GLU A 130 2.21 -7.50 -16.06
N ILE A 131 1.38 -6.75 -15.32
CA ILE A 131 1.75 -5.43 -14.84
C ILE A 131 2.80 -5.47 -13.74
N PHE A 132 3.01 -6.64 -13.11
CA PHE A 132 4.01 -6.86 -12.07
C PHE A 132 5.32 -7.48 -12.58
N ARG A 133 5.40 -7.83 -13.87
CA ARG A 133 6.54 -8.57 -14.43
C ARG A 133 7.67 -7.65 -14.86
N ASN A 134 8.92 -8.08 -14.63
CA ASN A 134 10.12 -7.35 -15.06
C ASN A 134 10.12 -5.90 -14.57
N ILE A 135 9.76 -5.70 -13.31
CA ILE A 135 9.85 -4.43 -12.59
C ILE A 135 11.07 -4.48 -11.66
N ASN A 136 11.81 -3.39 -11.62
CA ASN A 136 12.94 -3.20 -10.72
C ASN A 136 12.41 -2.73 -9.35
N TRP A 137 11.86 -3.66 -8.57
CA TRP A 137 11.32 -3.38 -7.24
C TRP A 137 12.36 -2.73 -6.33
N GLY A 138 11.95 -1.71 -5.57
CA GLY A 138 12.83 -0.91 -4.71
C GLY A 138 13.65 0.16 -5.44
N SER A 139 13.20 0.61 -6.62
CA SER A 139 13.82 1.72 -7.36
C SER A 139 12.81 2.80 -7.72
N ASP A 140 13.30 3.98 -8.05
CA ASP A 140 12.50 5.12 -8.55
C ASP A 140 11.89 4.89 -9.95
N GLN A 141 12.14 3.71 -10.55
CA GLN A 141 11.62 3.33 -11.87
C GLN A 141 10.33 2.51 -11.79
N VAL A 142 9.89 2.09 -10.59
CA VAL A 142 8.76 1.18 -10.40
C VAL A 142 7.48 1.72 -11.05
N LEU A 143 7.13 2.97 -10.77
CA LEU A 143 5.94 3.64 -11.29
C LEU A 143 5.97 3.73 -12.81
N MET A 144 7.09 4.21 -13.37
CA MET A 144 7.27 4.33 -14.82
C MET A 144 7.16 2.98 -15.51
N GLN A 145 7.80 1.94 -14.97
CA GLN A 145 7.73 0.60 -15.53
C GLN A 145 6.30 0.02 -15.44
N THR A 146 5.60 0.27 -14.34
CA THR A 146 4.21 -0.16 -14.15
C THR A 146 3.28 0.50 -15.18
N ARG A 147 3.39 1.82 -15.38
CA ARG A 147 2.65 2.57 -16.42
C ARG A 147 2.85 1.98 -17.81
N ILE A 148 4.11 1.72 -18.19
CA ILE A 148 4.43 1.08 -19.48
C ILE A 148 3.73 -0.29 -19.59
N ARG A 149 3.63 -1.07 -18.51
CA ARG A 149 2.97 -2.38 -18.57
C ARG A 149 1.46 -2.29 -18.59
N LEU A 150 0.88 -1.31 -17.91
CA LEU A 150 -0.55 -1.01 -18.01
C LEU A 150 -0.91 -0.65 -19.46
N ASP A 151 -0.16 0.26 -20.08
CA ASP A 151 -0.36 0.66 -21.49
C ASP A 151 -0.21 -0.52 -22.47
N GLN A 152 0.67 -1.47 -22.17
CA GLN A 152 0.89 -2.67 -22.99
C GLN A 152 -0.11 -3.80 -22.73
N SER A 153 -0.77 -3.82 -21.58
CA SER A 153 -1.71 -4.88 -21.19
C SER A 153 -3.04 -4.79 -21.95
N GLY A 154 -3.40 -3.60 -22.43
CA GLY A 154 -4.70 -3.31 -23.03
C GLY A 154 -5.85 -3.21 -22.02
N CYS A 155 -5.57 -3.22 -20.72
CA CYS A 155 -6.58 -2.96 -19.70
C CYS A 155 -6.96 -1.47 -19.67
N GLN A 156 -8.19 -1.17 -19.26
CA GLN A 156 -8.58 0.19 -18.93
C GLN A 156 -8.00 0.53 -17.56
N TRP A 157 -7.30 1.65 -17.45
CA TRP A 157 -6.69 2.04 -16.19
C TRP A 157 -6.77 3.52 -15.94
N HIS A 158 -6.85 3.87 -14.65
CA HIS A 158 -6.93 5.24 -14.18
C HIS A 158 -5.84 5.54 -13.17
N GLU A 159 -5.26 6.74 -13.27
CA GLU A 159 -4.25 7.24 -12.37
C GLU A 159 -4.84 8.29 -11.42
N LEU A 160 -4.74 8.04 -10.12
CA LEU A 160 -5.16 8.97 -9.09
C LEU A 160 -4.11 10.08 -8.87
N PRO A 161 -4.46 11.17 -8.17
CA PRO A 161 -3.49 12.19 -7.78
C PRO A 161 -2.34 11.60 -6.95
N GLU A 162 -1.13 12.08 -7.17
CA GLU A 162 0.05 11.63 -6.41
C GLU A 162 -0.11 11.88 -4.90
N ARG A 163 0.38 10.93 -4.11
CA ARG A 163 0.51 11.02 -2.65
C ARG A 163 1.96 10.83 -2.23
N TRP A 164 2.30 11.26 -1.03
CA TRP A 164 3.62 11.08 -0.44
C TRP A 164 3.57 10.00 0.64
N ASP A 165 4.63 9.22 0.72
CA ASP A 165 4.93 8.20 1.71
C ASP A 165 6.17 8.60 2.54
N VAL A 166 6.48 7.79 3.56
CA VAL A 166 7.57 8.04 4.50
C VAL A 166 8.65 6.98 4.34
N ASP A 167 9.57 7.21 3.40
CA ASP A 167 10.65 6.28 3.10
C ASP A 167 12.01 6.79 3.55
N ARG A 168 12.22 8.11 3.48
CA ARG A 168 13.53 8.71 3.68
C ARG A 168 13.52 9.72 4.83
N PRO A 169 14.68 9.97 5.47
CA PRO A 169 14.78 10.96 6.53
C PRO A 169 14.23 12.35 6.17
N GLU A 170 14.36 12.75 4.90
CA GLU A 170 13.80 14.00 4.38
C GLU A 170 12.26 14.12 4.47
N ASP A 171 11.54 13.03 4.69
CA ASP A 171 10.08 13.02 4.81
C ASP A 171 9.60 13.27 6.25
N LEU A 172 10.49 13.12 7.25
CA LEU A 172 10.17 13.32 8.67
C LEU A 172 9.57 14.70 9.00
N PRO A 173 10.05 15.82 8.42
CA PRO A 173 9.45 17.14 8.66
C PRO A 173 8.00 17.23 8.17
N LYS A 174 7.65 16.57 7.06
CA LYS A 174 6.26 16.51 6.56
C LYS A 174 5.39 15.67 7.49
N LEU A 175 5.94 14.58 8.01
CA LEU A 175 5.24 13.68 8.92
C LEU A 175 4.84 14.31 10.25
N ALA A 176 5.66 15.22 10.80
CA ALA A 176 5.36 15.90 12.06
C ALA A 176 4.02 16.67 12.07
N GLY A 177 3.49 17.03 10.89
CA GLY A 177 2.17 17.65 10.73
C GLY A 177 0.99 16.67 10.70
N VAL A 178 1.24 15.36 10.65
CA VAL A 178 0.23 14.30 10.45
C VAL A 178 0.25 13.27 11.57
N ILE A 179 1.43 12.84 12.00
CA ILE A 179 1.64 11.89 13.09
C ILE A 179 2.63 12.50 14.09
N LEU A 180 2.30 12.47 15.38
CA LEU A 180 3.22 12.89 16.43
C LEU A 180 4.43 11.94 16.48
N ILE A 181 5.58 12.47 16.08
CA ILE A 181 6.88 11.84 16.27
C ILE A 181 7.34 12.24 17.66
N ASP A 182 7.45 11.28 18.58
CA ASP A 182 8.07 11.54 19.88
C ASP A 182 9.57 11.65 19.62
N GLY A 183 10.16 12.78 20.04
CA GLY A 183 11.59 13.07 19.88
C GLY A 183 12.46 12.40 20.93
#